data_AF-A0A510KES0-F1
#
_entry.id   AF-A0A510KES0-F1
#
_cell.length_a   1.000
_cell.length_b   1.000
_cell.length_c   1.000
_cell.angle_alpha   90.00
_cell.angle_beta   90.00
_cell.angle_gamma   90.00
#
_symmetry.space_group_name_H-M   'P 1'
#
loop_
_entity.id
_entity.type
_entity.pdbx_description
1 polymer ?
#
loop_
_entity_poly.entity_id
_entity_poly.type
_entity_poly.pdbx_seq_one_letter_code
_entity_poly.pdbx_strand_id
1 'polypeptide(L)'
;MENTQEREKHYWGYRIDVKNQDFFFKELEQGRLRQGWGYDKNQELPDTKDSGARKNLSMYHNVKKGDILLIPRLPDWGSVAIVEAIQDWDDKEKGYKFEIDDEKKDYGHIFPAKYIGCFNRHGKDVSGNIQSTLKARNRFWNISRFSEDIEKIIKNLEGNRESTSVIENIKNIVSEQVKSYFNLKECCDKIVDEYNQKFVASQWEEVLKDILEKIYPRYKIKKTGGSKEEEHGTDVLVNIPGISISESYNIAIQVKNYKGEISDENINIIIDQVNKAEEYGWEDGKLIDKILVITPAKEEENPKLIEECQKNEIRVIFSEELKKLIFKSIIESIDLKEIFDEMLQE
;
A
#
# COMPACT_ATOMS: atom_id res chain seq x y z
N MET A 1 4.44 -4.85 -55.19
CA MET A 1 4.63 -3.81 -54.17
C MET A 1 3.35 -3.76 -53.37
N GLU A 2 3.30 -4.51 -52.27
CA GLU A 2 2.17 -4.44 -51.35
C GLU A 2 2.19 -3.08 -50.67
N ASN A 3 1.13 -2.30 -50.87
CA ASN A 3 0.86 -1.10 -50.08
C ASN A 3 0.59 -1.54 -48.64
N THR A 4 1.62 -1.57 -47.81
CA THR A 4 1.43 -1.63 -46.35
C THR A 4 0.90 -0.26 -45.94
N GLN A 5 -0.43 -0.11 -45.86
CA GLN A 5 -1.01 1.02 -45.14
C GLN A 5 -0.48 0.91 -43.70
N GLU A 6 0.39 1.85 -43.30
CA GLU A 6 0.79 1.97 -41.91
C GLU A 6 -0.48 2.16 -41.09
N ARG A 7 -0.76 1.17 -40.24
CA ARG A 7 -1.89 1.20 -39.33
C ARG A 7 -1.80 2.45 -38.44
N GLU A 8 -2.94 3.08 -38.19
CA GLU A 8 -3.03 4.17 -37.21
C GLU A 8 -2.57 3.69 -35.82
N LYS A 9 -1.54 4.36 -35.29
CA LYS A 9 -0.96 4.09 -33.98
C LYS A 9 -1.88 4.63 -32.88
N HIS A 10 -2.17 3.82 -31.87
CA HIS A 10 -2.95 4.26 -30.72
C HIS A 10 -2.08 4.58 -29.51
N TYR A 11 -2.63 5.41 -28.64
CA TYR A 11 -1.99 5.86 -27.41
C TYR A 11 -2.88 5.53 -26.22
N TRP A 12 -2.25 5.01 -25.17
CA TRP A 12 -2.93 4.48 -24.01
C TRP A 12 -2.32 5.03 -22.71
N GLY A 13 -3.17 5.27 -21.72
CA GLY A 13 -2.70 5.41 -20.34
C GLY A 13 -2.72 4.06 -19.66
N TYR A 14 -1.71 3.77 -18.84
CA TYR A 14 -1.53 2.50 -18.15
C TYR A 14 -1.08 2.74 -16.71
N ARG A 15 -1.75 2.15 -15.72
CA ARG A 15 -1.35 2.26 -14.31
C ARG A 15 -0.77 0.95 -13.78
N ILE A 16 0.27 1.12 -12.98
CA ILE A 16 0.87 0.09 -12.16
C ILE A 16 0.50 0.29 -10.68
N ASP A 17 0.79 -0.70 -9.85
CA ASP A 17 0.79 -0.52 -8.41
C ASP A 17 2.05 0.25 -7.97
N VAL A 18 1.87 1.53 -7.67
CA VAL A 18 2.95 2.46 -7.32
C VAL A 18 3.69 2.09 -6.02
N LYS A 19 3.16 1.16 -5.21
CA LYS A 19 3.87 0.63 -4.03
C LYS A 19 5.09 -0.22 -4.40
N ASN A 20 5.09 -0.80 -5.60
CA ASN A 20 6.15 -1.67 -6.10
C ASN A 20 6.83 -1.06 -7.34
N GLN A 21 6.96 0.27 -7.36
CA GLN A 21 7.48 1.05 -8.50
C GLN A 21 8.82 0.53 -9.03
N ASP A 22 9.79 0.27 -8.15
CA ASP A 22 11.12 -0.25 -8.53
C ASP A 22 11.05 -1.63 -9.20
N PHE A 23 10.14 -2.49 -8.74
CA PHE A 23 9.91 -3.81 -9.34
C PHE A 23 9.36 -3.67 -10.77
N PHE A 24 8.33 -2.85 -10.97
CA PHE A 24 7.78 -2.61 -12.31
C PHE A 24 8.80 -2.00 -13.26
N PHE A 25 9.65 -1.09 -12.77
CA PHE A 25 10.67 -0.47 -13.60
C PHE A 25 11.73 -1.49 -14.05
N LYS A 26 12.25 -2.32 -13.13
CA LYS A 26 13.22 -3.38 -13.44
C LYS A 26 12.68 -4.42 -14.42
N GLU A 27 11.39 -4.77 -14.30
CA GLU A 27 10.74 -5.68 -15.25
C GLU A 27 10.58 -5.04 -16.63
N LEU A 28 10.20 -3.77 -16.67
CA LEU A 28 10.02 -3.01 -17.90
C LEU A 28 11.35 -2.81 -18.65
N GLU A 29 12.46 -2.60 -17.94
CA GLU A 29 13.81 -2.55 -18.54
C GLU A 29 14.17 -3.86 -19.27
N GLN A 30 13.59 -4.98 -18.83
CA GLN A 30 13.76 -6.30 -19.46
C GLN A 30 12.66 -6.62 -20.48
N GLY A 31 11.85 -5.62 -20.83
CA GLY A 31 10.79 -5.72 -21.84
C GLY A 31 9.46 -6.29 -21.34
N ARG A 32 9.28 -6.39 -20.02
CA ARG A 32 8.11 -7.00 -19.37
C ARG A 32 7.27 -5.95 -18.66
N LEU A 33 6.15 -5.57 -19.25
CA LEU A 33 5.17 -4.69 -18.61
C LEU A 33 4.18 -5.52 -17.80
N ARG A 34 4.37 -5.55 -16.48
CA ARG A 34 3.54 -6.33 -15.56
C ARG A 34 2.26 -5.62 -15.12
N GLN A 35 1.21 -6.40 -14.82
CA GLN A 35 -0.05 -5.94 -14.22
C GLN A 35 -0.50 -6.85 -13.07
N GLY A 36 -1.12 -6.25 -12.04
CA GLY A 36 -1.70 -7.00 -10.90
C GLY A 36 -3.00 -7.72 -11.24
N TRP A 37 -3.57 -8.39 -10.23
CA TRP A 37 -4.64 -9.39 -10.37
C TRP A 37 -4.17 -10.66 -11.07
N GLY A 38 -2.92 -11.04 -10.86
CA GLY A 38 -2.33 -12.27 -11.37
C GLY A 38 -1.61 -13.02 -10.25
N TYR A 39 -2.33 -13.34 -9.18
CA TYR A 39 -1.88 -14.14 -8.04
C TYR A 39 -2.45 -15.56 -8.06
N ASP A 40 -3.43 -15.85 -8.93
CA ASP A 40 -4.02 -17.17 -9.14
C ASP A 40 -4.10 -17.50 -10.63
N LYS A 41 -3.88 -18.77 -11.00
CA LYS A 41 -3.96 -19.25 -12.38
C LYS A 41 -5.34 -19.05 -13.01
N ASN A 42 -6.42 -19.02 -12.23
CA ASN A 42 -7.77 -18.73 -12.74
C ASN A 42 -7.95 -17.28 -13.24
N GLN A 43 -6.97 -16.40 -13.00
CA GLN A 43 -6.94 -15.01 -13.44
C GLN A 43 -6.32 -14.83 -14.82
N GLU A 44 -5.75 -15.88 -15.40
CA GLU A 44 -5.13 -15.86 -16.73
C GLU A 44 -6.10 -15.38 -17.83
N LEU A 45 -5.63 -14.48 -18.69
CA LEU A 45 -6.39 -13.97 -19.84
C LEU A 45 -6.28 -14.92 -21.03
N PRO A 46 -7.28 -14.95 -21.95
CA PRO A 46 -8.52 -14.16 -21.94
C PRO A 46 -9.70 -14.81 -21.21
N ASP A 47 -9.56 -16.07 -20.78
CA ASP A 47 -10.69 -16.90 -20.34
C ASP A 47 -11.08 -16.73 -18.86
N THR A 48 -10.45 -15.78 -18.16
CA THR A 48 -10.73 -15.54 -16.74
C THR A 48 -12.19 -15.18 -16.45
N LYS A 49 -12.71 -15.78 -15.38
CA LYS A 49 -14.00 -15.44 -14.78
C LYS A 49 -13.86 -14.48 -13.59
N ASP A 50 -12.64 -14.19 -13.15
CA ASP A 50 -12.41 -13.30 -12.01
C ASP A 50 -12.75 -11.84 -12.35
N SER A 51 -13.53 -11.20 -11.51
CA SER A 51 -14.02 -9.84 -11.76
C SER A 51 -12.90 -8.79 -11.76
N GLY A 52 -11.82 -9.03 -11.01
CA GLY A 52 -10.66 -8.15 -10.93
C GLY A 52 -9.75 -8.26 -12.15
N ALA A 53 -9.41 -9.50 -12.53
CA ALA A 53 -8.58 -9.83 -13.68
C ALA A 53 -9.27 -9.50 -15.01
N ARG A 54 -10.60 -9.65 -15.12
CA ARG A 54 -11.39 -9.22 -16.30
C ARG A 54 -11.19 -7.76 -16.68
N LYS A 55 -10.82 -6.89 -15.72
CA LYS A 55 -10.50 -5.48 -16.02
C LYS A 55 -9.24 -5.32 -16.88
N ASN A 56 -8.39 -6.36 -16.97
CA ASN A 56 -7.23 -6.42 -17.86
C ASN A 56 -7.58 -6.86 -19.29
N LEU A 57 -8.80 -7.35 -19.57
CA LEU A 57 -9.19 -7.77 -20.92
C LEU A 57 -9.14 -6.64 -21.94
N SER A 58 -9.48 -5.41 -21.53
CA SER A 58 -9.47 -4.26 -22.42
C SER A 58 -8.07 -3.99 -22.98
N MET A 59 -7.03 -4.07 -22.14
CA MET A 59 -5.66 -3.85 -22.62
C MET A 59 -5.17 -5.04 -23.46
N TYR A 60 -5.51 -6.28 -23.08
CA TYR A 60 -5.19 -7.48 -23.85
C TYR A 60 -5.71 -7.41 -25.29
N HIS A 61 -6.99 -7.05 -25.48
CA HIS A 61 -7.59 -7.01 -26.82
C HIS A 61 -7.19 -5.77 -27.64
N ASN A 62 -7.05 -4.61 -27.00
CA ASN A 62 -6.97 -3.34 -27.72
C ASN A 62 -5.55 -2.88 -28.03
N VAL A 63 -4.56 -3.27 -27.22
CA VAL A 63 -3.17 -2.83 -27.43
C VAL A 63 -2.51 -3.69 -28.50
N LYS A 64 -1.90 -3.01 -29.47
CA LYS A 64 -1.32 -3.64 -30.64
C LYS A 64 0.09 -3.15 -30.87
N LYS A 65 0.86 -3.90 -31.64
CA LYS A 65 2.25 -3.60 -31.94
C LYS A 65 2.41 -2.18 -32.48
N GLY A 66 3.34 -1.43 -31.88
CA GLY A 66 3.64 -0.04 -32.19
C GLY A 66 2.83 0.99 -31.39
N ASP A 67 1.77 0.58 -30.68
CA ASP A 67 1.03 1.47 -29.80
C ASP A 67 1.91 2.00 -28.67
N ILE A 68 1.63 3.23 -28.21
CA ILE A 68 2.38 3.90 -27.15
C ILE A 68 1.57 3.93 -25.87
N LEU A 69 2.23 3.64 -24.76
CA LEU A 69 1.66 3.67 -23.42
C LEU A 69 2.37 4.69 -22.55
N LEU A 70 1.59 5.50 -21.84
CA LEU A 70 2.05 6.39 -20.79
C LEU A 70 1.77 5.77 -19.42
N ILE A 71 2.82 5.59 -18.62
CA ILE A 71 2.75 5.01 -17.28
C ILE A 71 3.07 6.10 -16.25
N PRO A 72 2.06 6.72 -15.61
CA PRO A 72 2.30 7.74 -14.61
C PRO A 72 3.00 7.14 -13.39
N ARG A 73 3.90 7.92 -12.79
CA ARG A 73 4.68 7.55 -11.61
C ARG A 73 5.59 6.35 -11.90
N LEU A 74 6.45 6.48 -12.91
CA LEU A 74 7.48 5.50 -13.22
C LEU A 74 8.61 6.23 -13.99
N PRO A 75 9.89 6.14 -13.59
CA PRO A 75 10.44 5.36 -12.48
C PRO A 75 10.19 5.95 -11.08
N ASP A 76 9.79 7.22 -10.96
CA ASP A 76 9.60 7.93 -9.68
C ASP A 76 8.22 8.63 -9.63
N TRP A 77 7.93 9.41 -8.58
CA TRP A 77 6.62 10.06 -8.40
C TRP A 77 6.32 11.21 -9.37
N GLY A 78 7.35 11.90 -9.84
CA GLY A 78 7.26 13.02 -10.77
C GLY A 78 7.26 12.60 -12.23
N SER A 79 7.84 11.43 -12.51
CA SER A 79 8.04 10.91 -13.86
C SER A 79 6.86 10.12 -14.44
N VAL A 80 6.79 10.10 -15.76
CA VAL A 80 5.85 9.32 -16.57
C VAL A 80 6.67 8.54 -17.59
N ALA A 81 6.66 7.22 -17.52
CA ALA A 81 7.35 6.38 -18.48
C ALA A 81 6.56 6.31 -19.80
N ILE A 82 7.28 6.30 -20.91
CA ILE A 82 6.79 6.08 -22.26
C ILE A 82 7.27 4.70 -22.71
N VAL A 83 6.33 3.90 -23.17
CA VAL A 83 6.56 2.51 -23.55
C VAL A 83 5.90 2.23 -24.89
N GLU A 84 6.55 1.44 -25.73
CA GLU A 84 5.99 0.94 -26.99
C GLU A 84 5.60 -0.53 -26.85
N ALA A 85 4.40 -0.91 -27.28
CA ALA A 85 4.02 -2.32 -27.38
C ALA A 85 4.80 -2.98 -28.54
N ILE A 86 5.58 -4.02 -28.26
CA ILE A 86 6.42 -4.67 -29.29
C ILE A 86 5.72 -5.80 -30.04
N GLN A 87 4.56 -6.24 -29.56
CA GLN A 87 3.69 -7.24 -30.16
C GLN A 87 2.23 -6.85 -29.95
N ASP A 88 1.33 -7.48 -30.70
CA ASP A 88 -0.09 -7.49 -30.38
C ASP A 88 -0.29 -8.25 -29.06
N TRP A 89 -0.96 -7.66 -28.09
CA TRP A 89 -1.04 -8.25 -26.75
C TRP A 89 -1.95 -9.49 -26.70
N ASP A 90 -2.88 -9.62 -27.63
CA ASP A 90 -3.70 -10.81 -27.83
C ASP A 90 -3.12 -11.83 -28.82
N ASP A 91 -1.89 -11.62 -29.29
CA ASP A 91 -1.16 -12.64 -30.04
C ASP A 91 -0.89 -13.84 -29.14
N LYS A 92 -1.35 -15.02 -29.58
CA LYS A 92 -1.34 -16.26 -28.80
C LYS A 92 0.06 -16.83 -28.55
N GLU A 93 1.06 -16.42 -29.32
CA GLU A 93 2.42 -16.96 -29.24
C GLU A 93 3.41 -15.97 -28.64
N LYS A 94 3.25 -14.67 -28.94
CA LYS A 94 4.27 -13.65 -28.65
C LYS A 94 3.73 -12.45 -27.86
N GLY A 95 2.42 -12.36 -27.68
CA GLY A 95 1.76 -11.28 -26.98
C GLY A 95 1.84 -11.47 -25.47
N TYR A 96 0.72 -11.81 -24.86
CA TYR A 96 0.56 -11.98 -23.43
C TYR A 96 1.20 -13.27 -22.89
N LYS A 97 1.82 -13.16 -21.71
CA LYS A 97 2.28 -14.30 -20.89
C LYS A 97 1.71 -14.19 -19.48
N PHE A 98 1.42 -15.34 -18.87
CA PHE A 98 1.05 -15.41 -17.47
C PHE A 98 2.11 -16.14 -16.65
N GLU A 99 2.71 -15.44 -15.69
CA GLU A 99 3.71 -15.98 -14.77
C GLU A 99 3.73 -15.16 -13.47
N ILE A 100 3.20 -15.73 -12.39
CA ILE A 100 3.10 -15.11 -11.06
C ILE A 100 4.51 -14.83 -10.54
N ASP A 101 4.72 -13.63 -10.00
CA ASP A 101 6.01 -13.30 -9.39
C ASP A 101 6.20 -14.05 -8.06
N ASP A 102 7.36 -14.68 -7.90
CA ASP A 102 7.65 -15.55 -6.76
C ASP A 102 7.82 -14.77 -5.44
N GLU A 103 8.28 -13.52 -5.47
CA GLU A 103 8.50 -12.71 -4.26
C GLU A 103 7.21 -11.99 -3.87
N LYS A 104 6.55 -11.34 -4.84
CA LYS A 104 5.36 -10.52 -4.63
C LYS A 104 4.09 -11.34 -4.54
N LYS A 105 4.10 -12.59 -5.02
CA LYS A 105 2.93 -13.48 -5.09
C LYS A 105 1.73 -12.86 -5.83
N ASP A 106 1.98 -11.94 -6.76
CA ASP A 106 1.01 -11.28 -7.66
C ASP A 106 1.75 -10.86 -8.95
N TYR A 107 1.16 -9.96 -9.72
CA TYR A 107 1.71 -9.35 -10.94
C TYR A 107 1.95 -10.36 -12.07
N GLY A 108 1.14 -11.41 -12.11
CA GLY A 108 1.26 -12.51 -13.06
C GLY A 108 1.00 -12.16 -14.52
N HIS A 109 0.33 -11.05 -14.81
CA HIS A 109 0.09 -10.64 -16.20
C HIS A 109 1.30 -9.93 -16.77
N ILE A 110 1.88 -10.45 -17.84
CA ILE A 110 3.06 -9.89 -18.50
C ILE A 110 2.70 -9.52 -19.94
N PHE A 111 2.91 -8.25 -20.27
CA PHE A 111 2.73 -7.73 -21.62
C PHE A 111 4.08 -7.31 -22.22
N PRO A 112 4.34 -7.61 -23.50
CA PRO A 112 5.62 -7.37 -24.13
C PRO A 112 5.67 -5.89 -24.53
N ALA A 113 6.66 -5.18 -24.01
CA ALA A 113 6.75 -3.74 -24.19
C ALA A 113 8.20 -3.28 -24.15
N LYS A 114 8.53 -2.20 -24.85
CA LYS A 114 9.87 -1.61 -24.87
C LYS A 114 9.85 -0.24 -24.22
N TYR A 115 10.69 -0.05 -23.21
CA TYR A 115 10.90 1.26 -22.62
C TYR A 115 11.54 2.21 -23.64
N ILE A 116 10.89 3.34 -23.89
CA ILE A 116 11.44 4.42 -24.73
C ILE A 116 12.21 5.42 -23.87
N GLY A 117 11.66 5.73 -22.69
CA GLY A 117 12.21 6.71 -21.75
C GLY A 117 11.11 7.31 -20.88
N CYS A 118 11.41 8.38 -20.14
CA CYS A 118 10.42 9.05 -19.28
C CYS A 118 10.47 10.57 -19.42
N PHE A 119 9.39 11.22 -18.99
CA PHE A 119 9.30 12.67 -18.88
C PHE A 119 8.68 13.05 -17.53
N ASN A 120 9.01 14.23 -17.03
CA ASN A 120 8.36 14.78 -15.86
C ASN A 120 6.95 15.25 -16.21
N ARG A 121 5.96 14.94 -15.37
CA ARG A 121 4.57 15.37 -15.54
C ARG A 121 4.38 16.90 -15.65
N HIS A 122 5.36 17.69 -15.21
CA HIS A 122 5.41 19.15 -15.31
C HIS A 122 6.53 19.62 -16.24
N GLY A 123 6.97 18.76 -17.16
CA GLY A 123 7.94 19.07 -18.20
C GLY A 123 7.45 20.15 -19.15
N LYS A 124 8.41 20.77 -19.86
CA LYS A 124 8.22 21.97 -20.68
C LYS A 124 7.13 21.84 -21.76
N ASP A 125 7.07 20.71 -22.45
CA ASP A 125 6.12 20.43 -23.53
C ASP A 125 4.88 19.69 -23.06
N VAL A 126 4.76 19.41 -21.75
CA VAL A 126 3.63 18.66 -21.20
C VAL A 126 2.42 19.58 -21.01
N SER A 127 1.50 19.49 -21.97
CA SER A 127 0.27 20.28 -21.96
C SER A 127 -0.61 19.98 -20.74
N GLY A 128 -1.44 20.96 -20.34
CA GLY A 128 -2.42 20.76 -19.26
C GLY A 128 -3.39 19.61 -19.51
N ASN A 129 -3.64 19.28 -20.79
CA ASN A 129 -4.47 18.15 -21.19
C ASN A 129 -3.81 16.81 -20.88
N ILE A 130 -2.51 16.67 -21.18
CA ILE A 130 -1.71 15.51 -20.78
C ILE A 130 -1.68 15.39 -19.25
N GLN A 131 -1.41 16.49 -18.53
CA GLN A 131 -1.40 16.48 -17.07
C GLN A 131 -2.74 16.05 -16.48
N SER A 132 -3.84 16.50 -17.07
CA SER A 132 -5.20 16.15 -16.65
C SER A 132 -5.48 14.67 -16.88
N THR A 133 -5.17 14.13 -18.07
CA THR A 133 -5.45 12.72 -18.35
C THR A 133 -4.63 11.76 -17.49
N LEU A 134 -3.40 12.13 -17.11
CA LEU A 134 -2.55 11.35 -16.20
C LEU A 134 -3.11 11.27 -14.77
N LYS A 135 -4.14 12.06 -14.41
CA LYS A 135 -4.87 11.95 -13.13
C LYS A 135 -5.98 10.88 -13.15
N ALA A 136 -6.34 10.35 -14.32
CA ALA A 136 -7.41 9.36 -14.44
C ALA A 136 -7.15 8.15 -13.54
N ARG A 137 -8.13 7.71 -12.73
CA ARG A 137 -7.96 6.58 -11.80
C ARG A 137 -8.12 5.20 -12.45
N ASN A 138 -8.49 5.16 -13.73
CA ASN A 138 -8.65 3.92 -14.48
C ASN A 138 -7.28 3.24 -14.66
N ARG A 139 -7.28 1.91 -14.70
CA ARG A 139 -6.07 1.11 -14.94
C ARG A 139 -5.54 1.28 -16.37
N PHE A 140 -6.46 1.40 -17.31
CA PHE A 140 -6.18 1.49 -18.73
C PHE A 140 -7.23 2.40 -19.40
N TRP A 141 -6.80 3.33 -20.25
CA TRP A 141 -7.71 4.24 -20.96
C TRP A 141 -7.10 4.74 -22.26
N ASN A 142 -7.94 5.08 -23.24
CA ASN A 142 -7.49 5.63 -24.50
C ASN A 142 -7.11 7.12 -24.36
N ILE A 143 -5.95 7.49 -24.90
CA ILE A 143 -5.45 8.87 -24.98
C ILE A 143 -5.02 9.22 -26.41
N SER A 144 -5.50 8.50 -27.42
CA SER A 144 -5.10 8.68 -28.82
C SER A 144 -5.40 10.07 -29.36
N ARG A 145 -6.40 10.75 -28.80
CA ARG A 145 -6.70 12.17 -29.08
C ARG A 145 -5.58 13.15 -28.71
N PHE A 146 -4.57 12.71 -27.96
CA PHE A 146 -3.40 13.51 -27.59
C PHE A 146 -2.12 13.04 -28.30
N SER A 147 -2.25 12.27 -29.39
CA SER A 147 -1.13 11.72 -30.15
C SER A 147 -0.09 12.77 -30.52
N GLU A 148 -0.51 13.92 -31.04
CA GLU A 148 0.39 15.02 -31.43
C GLU A 148 1.21 15.57 -30.25
N ASP A 149 0.56 15.80 -29.10
CA ASP A 149 1.21 16.25 -27.86
C ASP A 149 2.22 15.21 -27.36
N ILE A 150 1.85 13.93 -27.41
CA ILE A 150 2.70 12.82 -26.95
C ILE A 150 3.92 12.67 -27.87
N GLU A 151 3.73 12.71 -29.18
CA GLU A 151 4.82 12.65 -30.16
C GLU A 151 5.76 13.85 -30.03
N LYS A 152 5.23 15.03 -29.69
CA LYS A 152 6.07 16.19 -29.37
C LYS A 152 6.94 15.96 -28.13
N ILE A 153 6.38 15.37 -27.07
CA ILE A 153 7.14 15.00 -25.86
C ILE A 153 8.21 13.96 -26.19
N ILE A 154 7.87 12.91 -26.97
CA ILE A 154 8.81 11.86 -27.38
C ILE A 154 9.99 12.46 -28.17
N LYS A 155 9.73 13.39 -29.09
CA LYS A 155 10.78 14.07 -29.88
C LYS A 155 11.71 14.93 -29.02
N ASN A 156 11.24 15.47 -27.91
CA ASN A 156 12.02 16.31 -26.98
C ASN A 156 12.09 15.69 -25.57
N LEU A 157 12.34 14.39 -25.49
CA LEU A 157 12.20 13.66 -24.23
C LEU A 157 13.16 14.18 -23.14
N GLU A 158 14.43 14.41 -23.48
CA GLU A 158 15.44 14.96 -22.56
C GLU A 158 15.03 16.33 -22.01
N GLY A 159 14.53 17.22 -22.88
CA GLY A 159 14.05 18.54 -22.48
C GLY A 159 12.79 18.52 -21.61
N ASN A 160 12.16 17.35 -21.44
CA ASN A 160 11.00 17.14 -20.59
C ASN A 160 11.31 16.30 -19.33
N ARG A 161 12.56 15.88 -19.11
CA ARG A 161 12.94 15.11 -17.90
C ARG A 161 12.86 15.93 -16.61
N GLU A 162 13.10 17.23 -16.70
CA GLU A 162 13.05 18.12 -15.55
C GLU A 162 11.67 18.79 -15.43
N SER A 163 11.18 18.93 -14.20
CA SER A 163 9.97 19.71 -13.94
C SER A 163 10.27 21.20 -14.13
N THR A 164 9.35 21.93 -14.75
CA THR A 164 9.36 23.40 -14.77
C THR A 164 8.85 24.00 -13.45
N SER A 165 8.19 23.19 -12.60
CA SER A 165 7.72 23.58 -11.28
C SER A 165 8.83 23.47 -10.24
N VAL A 166 9.22 24.62 -9.67
CA VAL A 166 10.20 24.73 -8.56
C VAL A 166 9.77 23.89 -7.36
N ILE A 167 8.48 23.93 -6.99
CA ILE A 167 7.97 23.20 -5.80
C ILE A 167 8.11 21.68 -5.99
N GLU A 168 7.83 21.17 -7.19
CA GLU A 168 7.95 19.73 -7.45
C GLU A 168 9.42 19.30 -7.50
N ASN A 169 10.30 20.14 -8.06
CA ASN A 169 11.75 19.89 -8.01
C ASN A 169 12.25 19.82 -6.56
N ILE A 170 11.83 20.73 -5.69
CA ILE A 170 12.18 20.69 -4.26
C ILE A 170 11.72 19.37 -3.64
N LYS A 171 10.48 18.94 -3.88
CA LYS A 171 9.95 17.67 -3.35
C LYS A 171 10.71 16.45 -3.85
N ASN A 172 11.05 16.43 -5.14
CA ASN A 172 11.78 15.32 -5.75
C ASN A 172 13.20 15.25 -5.19
N ILE A 173 13.92 16.38 -5.13
CA ILE A 173 15.26 16.46 -4.54
C ILE A 173 15.24 15.94 -3.11
N VAL A 174 14.34 16.44 -2.26
CA VAL A 174 14.24 15.99 -0.87
C VAL A 174 13.88 14.50 -0.81
N SER A 175 12.92 14.02 -1.61
CA SER A 175 12.51 12.62 -1.59
C SER A 175 13.62 11.67 -2.04
N GLU A 176 14.36 12.02 -3.09
CA GLU A 176 15.49 11.22 -3.58
C GLU A 176 16.61 11.15 -2.55
N GLN A 177 16.99 12.29 -1.98
CA GLN A 177 18.04 12.33 -0.96
C GLN A 177 17.63 11.51 0.28
N VAL A 178 16.43 11.72 0.82
CA VAL A 178 15.93 10.94 1.97
C VAL A 178 15.92 9.45 1.67
N LYS A 179 15.41 9.02 0.50
CA LYS A 179 15.41 7.60 0.13
C LYS A 179 16.81 7.01 -0.03
N SER A 180 17.78 7.80 -0.49
CA SER A 180 19.15 7.34 -0.70
C SER A 180 19.92 7.12 0.60
N TYR A 181 19.64 7.90 1.65
CA TYR A 181 20.32 7.81 2.94
C TYR A 181 19.55 7.02 3.99
N PHE A 182 18.21 6.96 3.89
CA PHE A 182 17.35 6.46 4.95
C PHE A 182 16.64 5.17 4.54
N ASN A 183 17.15 4.04 5.02
CA ASN A 183 16.48 2.75 4.92
C ASN A 183 15.32 2.67 5.91
N LEU A 184 14.15 3.15 5.46
CA LEU A 184 12.90 3.14 6.24
C LEU A 184 12.59 1.78 6.87
N LYS A 185 12.77 0.69 6.11
CA LYS A 185 12.42 -0.65 6.60
C LYS A 185 13.29 -1.04 7.79
N GLU A 186 14.60 -0.92 7.64
CA GLU A 186 15.57 -1.26 8.68
C GLU A 186 15.43 -0.36 9.91
N CYS A 187 15.14 0.93 9.72
CA CYS A 187 14.85 1.84 10.82
C CYS A 187 13.61 1.40 11.62
N CYS A 188 12.52 1.06 10.92
CA CYS A 188 11.30 0.57 11.57
C CYS A 188 11.54 -0.75 12.33
N ASP A 189 12.31 -1.68 11.76
CA ASP A 189 12.69 -2.93 12.44
C ASP A 189 13.41 -2.64 13.76
N LYS A 190 14.46 -1.79 13.71
CA LYS A 190 15.25 -1.41 14.89
C LYS A 190 14.40 -0.74 15.98
N ILE A 191 13.48 0.16 15.61
CA ILE A 191 12.60 0.84 16.58
C ILE A 191 11.72 -0.18 17.31
N VAL A 192 11.10 -1.12 16.58
CA VAL A 192 10.21 -2.12 17.20
C VAL A 192 11.00 -3.10 18.06
N ASP A 193 12.20 -3.51 17.63
CA ASP A 193 13.08 -4.35 18.43
C ASP A 193 13.46 -3.66 19.76
N GLU A 194 13.80 -2.37 19.72
CA GLU A 194 14.07 -1.57 20.92
C GLU A 194 12.85 -1.46 21.85
N TYR A 195 11.64 -1.28 21.30
CA TYR A 195 10.41 -1.28 22.09
C TYR A 195 10.20 -2.64 22.79
N ASN A 196 10.35 -3.74 22.06
CA ASN A 196 10.21 -5.10 22.59
C ASN A 196 11.27 -5.45 23.64
N GLN A 197 12.44 -4.81 23.61
CA GLN A 197 13.50 -4.99 24.62
C GLN A 197 13.28 -4.12 25.86
N LYS A 198 12.83 -2.87 25.68
CA LYS A 198 12.70 -1.89 26.77
C LYS A 198 11.40 -1.98 27.54
N PHE A 199 10.29 -2.30 26.88
CA PHE A 199 8.97 -2.32 27.52
C PHE A 199 8.58 -3.71 28.00
N VAL A 200 8.20 -3.79 29.28
CA VAL A 200 7.59 -5.00 29.86
C VAL A 200 6.11 -5.10 29.47
N ALA A 201 5.50 -6.28 29.66
CA ALA A 201 4.11 -6.54 29.27
C ALA A 201 3.11 -5.47 29.76
N SER A 202 3.18 -5.05 31.03
CA SER A 202 2.28 -4.05 31.61
C SER A 202 2.49 -2.62 31.10
N GLN A 203 3.62 -2.34 30.44
CA GLN A 203 3.91 -1.03 29.85
C GLN A 203 3.34 -0.92 28.42
N TRP A 204 3.11 -2.05 27.75
CA TRP A 204 2.59 -2.05 26.38
C TRP A 204 1.20 -1.43 26.26
N GLU A 205 0.41 -1.44 27.32
CA GLU A 205 -0.88 -0.74 27.38
C GLU A 205 -0.72 0.78 27.26
N GLU A 206 0.28 1.34 27.95
CA GLU A 206 0.57 2.78 27.89
C GLU A 206 1.16 3.16 26.53
N VAL A 207 2.05 2.30 26.00
CA VAL A 207 2.61 2.47 24.66
C VAL A 207 1.50 2.48 23.61
N LEU A 208 0.57 1.51 23.67
CA LEU A 208 -0.52 1.43 22.72
C LEU A 208 -1.47 2.62 22.85
N LYS A 209 -1.75 3.07 24.08
CA LYS A 209 -2.55 4.28 24.32
C LYS A 209 -1.90 5.51 23.65
N ASP A 210 -0.62 5.78 23.89
CA ASP A 210 0.11 6.90 23.27
C ASP A 210 0.07 6.84 21.74
N ILE A 211 0.30 5.64 21.16
CA ILE A 211 0.23 5.40 19.72
C ILE A 211 -1.16 5.76 19.17
N LEU A 212 -2.22 5.28 19.82
CA LEU A 212 -3.58 5.49 19.35
C LEU A 212 -4.03 6.95 19.52
N GLU A 213 -3.63 7.64 20.59
CA GLU A 213 -3.93 9.06 20.81
C GLU A 213 -3.30 9.94 19.72
N LYS A 214 -2.06 9.64 19.31
CA LYS A 214 -1.36 10.36 18.23
C LYS A 214 -2.01 10.13 16.86
N ILE A 215 -2.37 8.89 16.54
CA ILE A 215 -2.99 8.55 15.24
C ILE A 215 -4.45 9.01 15.16
N TYR A 216 -5.17 8.97 16.29
CA TYR A 216 -6.60 9.24 16.37
C TYR A 216 -6.92 10.29 17.47
N PRO A 217 -6.50 11.55 17.31
CA PRO A 217 -6.61 12.57 18.36
C PRO A 217 -8.04 12.96 18.75
N ARG A 218 -9.05 12.48 18.01
CA ARG A 218 -10.48 12.70 18.32
C ARG A 218 -11.10 11.56 19.12
N TYR A 219 -10.41 10.43 19.27
CA TYR A 219 -10.90 9.30 20.03
C TYR A 219 -10.46 9.45 21.48
N LYS A 220 -11.30 9.01 22.41
CA LYS A 220 -10.94 8.97 23.83
C LYS A 220 -10.36 7.60 24.13
N ILE A 221 -9.05 7.54 24.36
CA ILE A 221 -8.34 6.29 24.65
C ILE A 221 -8.17 6.21 26.17
N LYS A 222 -8.64 5.11 26.77
CA LYS A 222 -8.51 4.87 28.21
C LYS A 222 -7.72 3.59 28.45
N LYS A 223 -6.74 3.66 29.35
CA LYS A 223 -6.15 2.46 29.94
C LYS A 223 -7.09 1.96 31.04
N THR A 224 -7.48 0.70 30.96
CA THR A 224 -8.42 0.06 31.88
C THR A 224 -7.83 -1.17 32.58
N GLY A 225 -6.60 -1.56 32.26
CA GLY A 225 -5.88 -2.65 32.93
C GLY A 225 -5.74 -2.46 34.45
N GLY A 226 -5.67 -3.57 35.19
CA GLY A 226 -5.57 -3.59 36.67
C GLY A 226 -6.76 -4.27 37.36
N SER A 227 -7.13 -3.84 38.57
CA SER A 227 -8.07 -4.58 39.43
C SER A 227 -9.49 -4.76 38.85
N LYS A 228 -9.88 -3.95 37.86
CA LYS A 228 -11.17 -4.08 37.15
C LYS A 228 -11.07 -4.91 35.87
N GLU A 229 -9.86 -5.19 35.39
CA GLU A 229 -9.61 -6.04 34.21
C GLU A 229 -10.14 -7.47 34.42
N GLU A 230 -10.13 -7.97 35.65
CA GLU A 230 -10.74 -9.26 35.97
C GLU A 230 -12.24 -9.30 35.62
N GLU A 231 -12.92 -8.15 35.69
CA GLU A 231 -14.35 -8.00 35.43
C GLU A 231 -14.66 -7.74 33.95
N HIS A 232 -13.90 -6.88 33.26
CA HIS A 232 -14.18 -6.47 31.87
C HIS A 232 -13.21 -7.01 30.81
N GLY A 233 -12.11 -7.64 31.22
CA GLY A 233 -11.16 -8.31 30.33
C GLY A 233 -10.56 -7.43 29.22
N THR A 234 -10.34 -6.15 29.52
CA THR A 234 -9.92 -5.14 28.54
C THR A 234 -8.79 -4.29 29.11
N ASP A 235 -7.65 -4.24 28.43
CA ASP A 235 -6.51 -3.43 28.85
C ASP A 235 -6.63 -1.98 28.39
N VAL A 236 -7.13 -1.78 27.17
CA VAL A 236 -7.32 -0.46 26.55
C VAL A 236 -8.72 -0.37 25.95
N LEU A 237 -9.46 0.67 26.34
CA LEU A 237 -10.77 0.98 25.77
C LEU A 237 -10.65 2.20 24.85
N VAL A 238 -11.03 2.03 23.59
CA VAL A 238 -11.12 3.11 22.61
C VAL A 238 -12.56 3.54 22.48
N ASN A 239 -12.85 4.79 22.86
CA ASN A 239 -14.17 5.38 22.73
C ASN A 239 -14.20 6.33 21.53
N ILE A 240 -15.08 6.01 20.59
CA ILE A 240 -15.27 6.71 19.32
C ILE A 240 -16.56 7.54 19.44
N PRO A 241 -16.51 8.86 19.21
CA PRO A 241 -17.72 9.66 19.18
C PRO A 241 -18.61 9.23 18.01
N GLY A 242 -19.89 9.02 18.29
CA GLY A 242 -20.90 8.70 17.28
C GLY A 242 -21.28 9.91 16.43
N ILE A 243 -22.15 9.68 15.44
CA ILE A 243 -22.66 10.75 14.57
C ILE A 243 -23.57 11.70 15.39
N SER A 244 -24.33 11.16 16.34
CA SER A 244 -25.06 11.93 17.34
C SER A 244 -24.18 12.24 18.55
N ILE A 245 -24.38 13.41 19.15
CA ILE A 245 -23.73 13.85 20.40
C ILE A 245 -24.01 12.86 21.56
N SER A 246 -25.12 12.14 21.48
CA SER A 246 -25.58 11.19 22.51
C SER A 246 -25.10 9.75 22.31
N GLU A 247 -24.42 9.45 21.20
CA GLU A 247 -23.98 8.10 20.89
C GLU A 247 -22.46 8.04 20.88
N SER A 248 -21.93 6.98 21.47
CA SER A 248 -20.51 6.65 21.46
C SER A 248 -20.37 5.14 21.27
N TYR A 249 -19.27 4.76 20.63
CA TYR A 249 -18.96 3.36 20.36
C TYR A 249 -17.63 3.00 21.01
N ASN A 250 -17.56 1.78 21.52
CA ASN A 250 -16.39 1.26 22.21
C ASN A 250 -15.73 0.16 21.38
N ILE A 251 -14.40 0.19 21.33
CA ILE A 251 -13.58 -0.93 20.90
C ILE A 251 -12.78 -1.36 22.13
N ALA A 252 -12.97 -2.62 22.53
CA ALA A 252 -12.22 -3.23 23.62
C ALA A 252 -10.92 -3.82 23.04
N ILE A 253 -9.78 -3.47 23.64
CA ILE A 253 -8.48 -3.97 23.21
C ILE A 253 -7.81 -4.71 24.37
N GLN A 254 -7.44 -5.96 24.15
CA GLN A 254 -6.55 -6.73 25.03
C GLN A 254 -5.16 -6.80 24.41
N VAL A 255 -4.13 -6.64 25.24
CA VAL A 255 -2.72 -6.65 24.83
C VAL A 255 -2.03 -7.85 25.47
N LYS A 256 -1.29 -8.62 24.66
CA LYS A 256 -0.51 -9.77 25.12
C LYS A 256 0.90 -9.74 24.56
N ASN A 257 1.89 -9.96 25.44
CA ASN A 257 3.30 -9.96 25.09
C ASN A 257 3.87 -11.37 24.95
N TYR A 258 3.27 -12.17 24.07
CA TYR A 258 3.74 -13.53 23.76
C TYR A 258 4.73 -13.53 22.60
N LYS A 259 5.77 -14.37 22.68
CA LYS A 259 6.73 -14.65 21.61
C LYS A 259 6.49 -16.05 21.05
N GLY A 260 6.65 -16.22 19.74
CA GLY A 260 6.52 -17.51 19.07
C GLY A 260 5.07 -18.00 18.95
N GLU A 261 4.92 -19.32 18.81
CA GLU A 261 3.62 -20.01 18.78
C GLU A 261 2.97 -20.01 20.17
N ILE A 262 1.67 -19.69 20.20
CA ILE A 262 0.86 -19.63 21.41
C ILE A 262 0.15 -20.97 21.60
N SER A 263 0.34 -21.59 22.77
CA SER A 263 -0.27 -22.87 23.12
C SER A 263 -1.80 -22.81 23.19
N ASP A 264 -2.47 -23.92 22.86
CA ASP A 264 -3.94 -24.06 22.91
C ASP A 264 -4.55 -23.63 24.26
N GLU A 265 -3.90 -23.92 25.39
CA GLU A 265 -4.37 -23.49 26.72
C GLU A 265 -4.40 -21.96 26.85
N ASN A 266 -3.32 -21.28 26.44
CA ASN A 266 -3.25 -19.82 26.44
C ASN A 266 -4.23 -19.20 25.45
N ILE A 267 -4.49 -19.82 24.29
CA ILE A 267 -5.49 -19.34 23.32
C ILE A 267 -6.87 -19.26 23.99
N ASN A 268 -7.29 -20.33 24.67
CA ASN A 268 -8.57 -20.36 25.38
C ASN A 268 -8.66 -19.28 26.45
N ILE A 269 -7.61 -19.13 27.27
CA ILE A 269 -7.54 -18.08 28.32
C ILE A 269 -7.68 -16.68 27.73
N ILE A 270 -7.01 -16.41 26.60
CA ILE A 270 -7.07 -15.10 25.93
C ILE A 270 -8.48 -14.82 25.41
N ILE A 271 -9.10 -15.80 24.76
CA ILE A 271 -10.45 -15.64 24.20
C ILE A 271 -11.48 -15.40 25.30
N ASP A 272 -11.43 -16.22 26.36
CA ASP A 272 -12.30 -16.06 27.53
C ASP A 272 -12.15 -14.66 28.14
N GLN A 273 -10.91 -14.16 28.23
CA GLN A 273 -10.66 -12.82 28.74
C GLN A 273 -11.26 -11.74 27.84
N VAL A 274 -10.99 -11.78 26.53
CA VAL A 274 -11.48 -10.76 25.58
C VAL A 274 -13.01 -10.75 25.51
N ASN A 275 -13.66 -11.91 25.62
CA ASN A 275 -15.12 -12.02 25.57
C ASN A 275 -15.84 -11.42 26.79
N LYS A 276 -15.16 -11.25 27.94
CA LYS A 276 -15.75 -10.56 29.11
C LYS A 276 -16.22 -9.14 28.79
N ALA A 277 -15.60 -8.50 27.79
CA ALA A 277 -15.99 -7.16 27.36
C ALA A 277 -17.44 -7.10 26.86
N GLU A 278 -18.01 -8.20 26.36
CA GLU A 278 -19.40 -8.22 25.86
C GLU A 278 -20.42 -8.15 26.99
N GLU A 279 -20.13 -8.82 28.11
CA GLU A 279 -21.05 -8.97 29.24
C GLU A 279 -20.95 -7.81 30.25
N TYR A 280 -19.88 -7.02 30.20
CA TYR A 280 -19.58 -6.01 31.23
C TYR A 280 -20.60 -4.86 31.33
N GLY A 281 -21.33 -4.55 30.25
CA GLY A 281 -22.34 -3.49 30.25
C GLY A 281 -21.76 -2.07 30.29
N TRP A 282 -20.95 -1.72 29.30
CA TRP A 282 -20.27 -0.41 29.20
C TRP A 282 -21.23 0.79 29.28
N GLU A 283 -21.03 1.68 30.25
CA GLU A 283 -21.80 2.93 30.40
C GLU A 283 -21.42 3.98 29.34
N ASP A 284 -20.16 3.97 28.89
CA ASP A 284 -19.58 5.00 28.03
C ASP A 284 -19.83 4.77 26.53
N GLY A 285 -20.66 3.80 26.14
CA GLY A 285 -20.98 3.55 24.73
C GLY A 285 -21.21 2.08 24.40
N LYS A 286 -21.73 1.83 23.20
CA LYS A 286 -21.97 0.47 22.72
C LYS A 286 -20.66 -0.17 22.26
N LEU A 287 -20.33 -1.37 22.76
CA LEU A 287 -19.23 -2.16 22.22
C LEU A 287 -19.54 -2.55 20.76
N ILE A 288 -18.61 -2.27 19.85
CA ILE A 288 -18.74 -2.56 18.42
C ILE A 288 -17.65 -3.49 17.88
N ASP A 289 -16.54 -3.63 18.59
CA ASP A 289 -15.41 -4.45 18.14
C ASP A 289 -14.52 -4.88 19.31
N LYS A 290 -13.82 -6.00 19.14
CA LYS A 290 -12.87 -6.57 20.10
C LYS A 290 -11.56 -6.84 19.37
N ILE A 291 -10.47 -6.28 19.87
CA ILE A 291 -9.14 -6.42 19.27
C ILE A 291 -8.19 -7.07 20.26
N LEU A 292 -7.49 -8.11 19.80
CA LEU A 292 -6.34 -8.68 20.47
C LEU A 292 -5.06 -8.16 19.81
N VAL A 293 -4.21 -7.49 20.57
CA VAL A 293 -2.88 -7.05 20.11
C VAL A 293 -1.83 -7.98 20.69
N ILE A 294 -1.07 -8.65 19.83
CA ILE A 294 0.08 -9.45 20.24
C ILE A 294 1.37 -8.78 19.78
N THR A 295 2.23 -8.45 20.74
CA THR A 295 3.33 -7.50 20.50
C THR A 295 4.49 -8.09 19.68
N PRO A 296 5.21 -9.16 20.09
CA PRO A 296 6.31 -9.69 19.29
C PRO A 296 5.97 -10.93 18.45
N ALA A 297 4.86 -11.64 18.70
CA ALA A 297 4.51 -12.82 17.90
C ALA A 297 4.16 -12.47 16.44
N LYS A 298 4.40 -13.41 15.54
CA LYS A 298 4.08 -13.28 14.11
C LYS A 298 2.82 -14.05 13.76
N GLU A 299 2.10 -13.52 12.77
CA GLU A 299 0.87 -14.12 12.24
C GLU A 299 1.13 -15.53 11.68
N GLU A 300 2.22 -15.70 10.93
CA GLU A 300 2.64 -16.95 10.26
C GLU A 300 2.86 -18.11 11.23
N GLU A 301 3.23 -17.80 12.48
CA GLU A 301 3.52 -18.78 13.54
C GLU A 301 2.26 -19.18 14.33
N ASN A 302 1.13 -18.48 14.14
CA ASN A 302 -0.05 -18.58 14.99
C ASN A 302 -1.38 -18.80 14.22
N PRO A 303 -1.46 -19.74 13.25
CA PRO A 303 -2.67 -19.96 12.46
C PRO A 303 -3.88 -20.39 13.29
N LYS A 304 -3.67 -21.16 14.36
CA LYS A 304 -4.74 -21.61 15.27
C LYS A 304 -5.38 -20.45 16.03
N LEU A 305 -4.58 -19.53 16.57
CA LEU A 305 -5.08 -18.36 17.27
C LEU A 305 -5.96 -17.52 16.34
N ILE A 306 -5.56 -17.35 15.08
CA ILE A 306 -6.33 -16.61 14.08
C ILE A 306 -7.69 -17.29 13.86
N GLU A 307 -7.71 -18.61 13.67
CA GLU A 307 -8.94 -19.38 13.48
C GLU A 307 -9.89 -19.23 14.68
N GLU A 308 -9.39 -19.40 15.91
CA GLU A 308 -10.20 -19.32 17.12
C GLU A 308 -10.68 -17.88 17.41
N CYS A 309 -9.84 -16.87 17.19
CA CYS A 309 -10.26 -15.47 17.30
C CYS A 309 -11.33 -15.11 16.26
N GLN A 310 -11.22 -15.61 15.02
CA GLN A 310 -12.23 -15.40 13.98
C GLN A 310 -13.59 -16.00 14.37
N LYS A 311 -13.61 -17.20 14.96
CA LYS A 311 -14.84 -17.84 15.48
C LYS A 311 -15.52 -17.01 16.57
N ASN A 312 -14.75 -16.24 17.32
CA ASN A 312 -15.21 -15.41 18.43
C ASN A 312 -15.38 -13.92 18.05
N GLU A 313 -15.31 -13.60 16.75
CA GLU A 313 -15.42 -12.21 16.25
C GLU A 313 -14.37 -11.26 16.88
N ILE A 314 -13.15 -11.77 17.13
CA ILE A 314 -12.02 -11.01 17.66
C ILE A 314 -11.04 -10.74 16.51
N ARG A 315 -10.72 -9.46 16.29
CA ARG A 315 -9.65 -9.09 15.36
C ARG A 315 -8.29 -9.21 16.05
N VAL A 316 -7.31 -9.83 15.38
CA VAL A 316 -5.95 -9.96 15.91
C VAL A 316 -5.01 -9.01 15.17
N ILE A 317 -4.16 -8.30 15.91
CA ILE A 317 -3.08 -7.46 15.40
C ILE A 317 -1.76 -8.07 15.88
N PHE A 318 -0.95 -8.57 14.95
CA PHE A 318 0.39 -9.11 15.23
C PHE A 318 1.48 -8.04 15.04
N SER A 319 2.72 -8.42 15.38
CA SER A 319 3.93 -7.59 15.33
C SER A 319 4.08 -6.74 14.06
N GLU A 320 3.90 -7.30 12.87
CA GLU A 320 4.05 -6.55 11.61
C GLU A 320 2.98 -5.47 11.39
N GLU A 321 1.75 -5.68 11.87
CA GLU A 321 0.71 -4.65 11.82
C GLU A 321 0.91 -3.61 12.93
N LEU A 322 1.29 -4.05 14.14
CA LEU A 322 1.64 -3.15 15.25
C LEU A 322 2.82 -2.24 14.88
N LYS A 323 3.83 -2.76 14.19
CA LYS A 323 4.97 -2.01 13.65
C LYS A 323 4.52 -0.85 12.76
N LYS A 324 3.53 -1.09 11.89
CA LYS A 324 2.97 -0.04 11.03
C LYS A 324 2.25 1.03 11.85
N LEU A 325 1.55 0.65 12.93
CA LEU A 325 0.91 1.61 13.83
C LEU A 325 1.94 2.45 14.59
N ILE A 326 2.97 1.84 15.18
CA ILE A 326 4.06 2.56 15.85
C ILE A 326 4.66 3.60 14.89
N PHE A 327 5.00 3.17 13.68
CA PHE A 327 5.63 4.08 12.72
C PHE A 327 4.71 5.21 12.26
N LYS A 328 3.42 4.90 12.06
CA LYS A 328 2.42 5.94 11.74
C LYS A 328 2.31 6.96 12.87
N SER A 329 2.31 6.52 14.13
CA SER A 329 2.30 7.43 15.28
C SER A 329 3.53 8.35 15.29
N ILE A 330 4.72 7.83 14.99
CA ILE A 330 5.96 8.63 14.92
C ILE A 330 5.91 9.67 13.79
N ILE A 331 5.33 9.34 12.62
CA ILE A 331 5.16 10.32 11.53
C ILE A 331 4.21 11.44 11.93
N GLU A 332 3.12 11.11 12.62
CA GLU A 332 2.10 12.07 13.05
C GLU A 332 2.54 12.88 14.28
N SER A 333 3.51 12.39 15.06
CA SER A 333 4.07 13.15 16.18
C SER A 333 5.07 14.18 15.69
N ILE A 334 4.90 15.43 16.17
CA ILE A 334 5.77 16.57 15.87
C ILE A 334 7.24 16.30 16.28
N ASP A 335 7.50 15.25 17.07
CA ASP A 335 8.81 14.84 17.58
C ASP A 335 9.86 14.64 16.49
N LEU A 336 9.49 14.22 15.28
CA LEU A 336 10.45 14.14 14.17
C LEU A 336 11.03 15.51 13.82
N LYS A 337 10.22 16.57 13.88
CA LYS A 337 10.69 17.94 13.62
C LYS A 337 11.72 18.35 14.68
N GLU A 338 11.48 18.04 15.95
CA GLU A 338 12.43 18.34 17.03
C GLU A 338 13.75 17.58 16.83
N ILE A 339 13.69 16.28 16.51
CA ILE A 339 14.88 15.48 16.18
C ILE A 339 15.65 16.08 14.99
N PHE A 340 14.97 16.48 13.93
CA PHE A 340 15.63 17.12 12.78
C PHE A 340 16.21 18.49 13.15
N ASP A 341 15.51 19.29 13.96
CA ASP A 341 15.99 20.59 14.43
C ASP A 341 17.23 20.45 15.33
N GLU A 342 17.33 19.40 16.15
CA GLU A 342 18.54 19.05 16.93
C GLU A 342 19.70 18.65 16.02
N MET A 343 19.47 17.77 15.05
CA MET A 343 20.48 17.33 14.09
C MET A 343 21.03 18.47 13.21
N LEU A 344 20.25 19.54 13.02
CA LEU A 344 20.65 20.74 12.27
C LEU A 344 21.45 21.76 13.11
N GLN A 345 21.52 21.58 14.44
CA GLN A 345 22.30 22.43 15.34
C GLN A 345 23.74 21.94 15.54
N GLU A 346 24.06 20.71 15.12
CA GLU A 346 25.42 20.19 14.96
C GLU A 346 26.06 20.67 13.64
#